data_AF-A0A929NVY8-F1
#
_entry.id   AF-A0A929NVY8-F1
#
_cell.length_a   1.000
_cell.length_b   1.000
_cell.length_c   1.000
_cell.angle_alpha   90.00
_cell.angle_beta   90.00
_cell.angle_gamma   90.00
#
_symmetry.space_group_name_H-M   'P 1'
#
loop_
_entity.id
_entity.type
_entity.pdbx_description
1 polymer ?
#
loop_
_entity_poly.entity_id
_entity_poly.type
_entity_poly.pdbx_seq_one_letter_code
_entity_poly.pdbx_strand_id
1 'polypeptide(L)'
;MKQELKTLADRPDWSSLNHAYGKADDIPQLLQQLSPDKTAEAWDELWSRICHQDTVYSASFPCLPFLLEAALRWSPTNRVMPLFLAAAIVISDGVKGSREAFMEGLSQTVDQCHKLAVETLKTGELSRQDRIYLMESALAFDGDAVWGRRLDGLVNGELQVACSNCQTFLYVVIGESGFFVTAEE
;
A
#
# COMPACT_ATOMS: atom_id res chain seq x y z
N MET A 1 -10.52 20.60 -19.54
CA MET A 1 -9.15 20.92 -19.10
C MET A 1 -8.41 19.63 -18.84
N LYS A 2 -7.66 19.14 -19.83
CA LYS A 2 -6.74 18.02 -19.65
C LYS A 2 -5.48 18.60 -19.01
N GLN A 3 -5.34 18.44 -17.70
CA GLN A 3 -4.07 18.72 -17.05
C GLN A 3 -3.17 17.57 -17.46
N GLU A 4 -2.35 17.80 -18.49
CA GLU A 4 -1.29 16.91 -18.91
C GLU A 4 -0.40 16.67 -17.68
N LEU A 5 -0.58 15.52 -17.04
CA LEU A 5 0.40 14.94 -16.13
C LEU A 5 1.73 15.01 -16.87
N LYS A 6 2.63 15.88 -16.38
CA LYS A 6 3.99 16.00 -16.91
C LYS A 6 4.54 14.60 -17.11
N THR A 7 4.60 14.24 -18.38
CA THR A 7 5.13 13.02 -18.97
C THR A 7 6.37 12.55 -18.22
N LEU A 8 6.38 11.27 -17.80
CA LEU A 8 7.35 10.19 -18.11
C LEU A 8 8.82 10.52 -18.46
N ALA A 9 9.29 11.74 -18.24
CA ALA A 9 10.59 12.27 -18.63
C ALA A 9 11.65 12.08 -17.53
N ASP A 10 11.22 11.91 -16.28
CA ASP A 10 12.05 11.46 -15.16
C ASP A 10 11.69 10.02 -14.81
N ARG A 11 11.79 9.10 -15.79
CA ARG A 11 11.70 7.67 -15.47
C ARG A 11 12.86 7.33 -14.54
N PRO A 12 12.60 6.71 -13.38
CA PRO A 12 13.66 6.29 -12.48
C PRO A 12 14.67 5.44 -13.24
N ASP A 13 15.96 5.58 -12.92
CA ASP A 13 16.96 4.62 -13.36
C ASP A 13 16.79 3.32 -12.58
N TRP A 14 15.87 2.48 -13.01
CA TRP A 14 15.51 1.22 -12.37
C TRP A 14 16.71 0.28 -12.17
N SER A 15 17.69 0.32 -13.07
CA SER A 15 18.91 -0.48 -12.98
C SER A 15 19.82 -0.07 -11.80
N SER A 16 19.70 1.17 -11.34
CA SER A 16 20.39 1.67 -10.15
C SER A 16 19.69 1.28 -8.84
N LEU A 17 18.39 0.97 -8.91
CA LEU A 17 17.55 0.66 -7.75
C LEU A 17 17.55 -0.84 -7.43
N ASN A 18 17.15 -1.13 -6.20
CA ASN A 18 16.94 -2.49 -5.71
C ASN A 18 15.54 -2.64 -5.11
N HIS A 19 15.03 -3.86 -5.23
CA HIS A 19 13.84 -4.42 -4.60
C HIS A 19 14.24 -5.65 -3.75
N ALA A 20 13.28 -6.41 -3.21
CA ALA A 20 13.54 -7.55 -2.33
C ALA A 20 14.49 -8.62 -2.90
N TYR A 21 14.40 -8.88 -4.20
CA TYR A 21 15.15 -9.95 -4.87
C TYR A 21 16.39 -9.46 -5.65
N GLY A 22 16.85 -8.22 -5.42
CA GLY A 22 17.99 -7.63 -6.13
C GLY A 22 17.62 -6.42 -6.99
N LYS A 23 18.16 -6.35 -8.21
CA LYS A 23 18.01 -5.21 -9.12
C LYS A 23 16.59 -5.09 -9.67
N ALA A 24 16.14 -3.85 -9.88
CA ALA A 24 14.75 -3.53 -10.20
C ALA A 24 14.46 -3.35 -11.70
N ASP A 25 15.29 -3.91 -12.59
CA ASP A 25 15.15 -3.81 -14.05
C ASP A 25 13.80 -4.35 -14.58
N ASP A 26 13.16 -5.23 -13.82
CA ASP A 26 11.90 -5.90 -14.15
C ASP A 26 10.64 -5.11 -13.72
N ILE A 27 10.76 -4.19 -12.76
CA ILE A 27 9.64 -3.38 -12.23
C ILE A 27 8.87 -2.63 -13.33
N PRO A 28 9.52 -1.99 -14.33
CA PRO A 28 8.80 -1.29 -15.40
C PRO A 28 7.86 -2.18 -16.20
N GLN A 29 8.21 -3.46 -16.38
CA GLN A 29 7.39 -4.43 -17.09
C GLN A 29 6.18 -4.83 -16.23
N LEU A 30 6.39 -5.09 -14.94
CA LEU A 30 5.30 -5.39 -14.00
C LEU A 30 4.30 -4.24 -13.89
N LEU A 31 4.78 -2.99 -13.80
CA LEU A 31 3.94 -1.79 -13.77
C LEU A 31 3.06 -1.66 -15.03
N GLN A 32 3.58 -2.04 -16.20
CA GLN A 32 2.81 -2.02 -17.46
C GLN A 32 1.75 -3.13 -17.54
N GLN A 33 1.96 -4.23 -16.84
CA GLN A 33 1.04 -5.37 -16.79
C GLN A 33 -0.08 -5.19 -15.76
N LEU A 34 0.00 -4.18 -14.89
CA LEU A 34 -1.04 -3.88 -13.92
C LEU A 34 -2.38 -3.64 -14.61
N SER A 35 -3.41 -4.27 -14.06
CA SER A 35 -4.78 -4.15 -14.55
C SER A 35 -5.76 -3.99 -13.39
N PRO A 36 -7.01 -3.57 -13.66
CA PRO A 36 -8.08 -3.55 -12.66
C PRO A 36 -8.39 -4.92 -12.04
N ASP A 37 -8.02 -6.01 -12.70
CA ASP A 37 -8.16 -7.35 -12.13
C ASP A 37 -7.16 -7.53 -10.98
N LYS A 38 -7.70 -7.52 -9.76
CA LYS A 38 -6.95 -7.68 -8.51
C LYS A 38 -6.31 -9.06 -8.37
N THR A 39 -6.76 -10.05 -9.15
CA THR A 39 -6.24 -11.42 -9.17
C THR A 39 -5.12 -11.62 -10.19
N ALA A 40 -4.81 -10.59 -10.98
CA ALA A 40 -3.71 -10.66 -11.92
C ALA A 40 -2.37 -10.84 -11.19
N GLU A 41 -1.60 -11.85 -11.60
CA GLU A 41 -0.29 -12.22 -11.05
C GLU A 41 0.68 -11.03 -10.95
N ALA A 42 0.57 -10.05 -11.86
CA ALA A 42 1.37 -8.84 -11.85
C ALA A 42 1.28 -8.05 -10.53
N TRP A 43 0.14 -8.11 -9.83
CA TRP A 43 0.00 -7.47 -8.50
C TRP A 43 0.83 -8.16 -7.44
N ASP A 44 0.74 -9.49 -7.35
CA ASP A 44 1.48 -10.30 -6.38
C ASP A 44 2.99 -10.23 -6.64
N GLU A 45 3.39 -10.30 -7.91
CA GLU A 45 4.79 -10.16 -8.33
C GLU A 45 5.34 -8.76 -8.02
N LEU A 46 4.58 -7.70 -8.28
CA LEU A 46 5.01 -6.34 -7.94
C LEU A 46 5.10 -6.16 -6.42
N TRP A 47 4.05 -6.56 -5.68
CA TRP A 47 3.97 -6.40 -4.24
C TRP A 47 5.13 -7.13 -3.54
N SER A 48 5.35 -8.40 -3.87
CA SER A 48 6.43 -9.21 -3.26
C SER A 48 7.84 -8.64 -3.48
N ARG A 49 8.06 -7.90 -4.58
CA ARG A 49 9.33 -7.22 -4.86
C ARG A 49 9.48 -5.93 -4.07
N ILE A 50 8.45 -5.08 -4.07
CA ILE A 50 8.59 -3.70 -3.54
C ILE A 50 8.14 -3.56 -2.08
N CYS A 51 7.38 -4.51 -1.55
CA CYS A 51 6.91 -4.58 -0.17
C CYS A 51 7.05 -6.01 0.33
N HIS A 52 8.24 -6.38 0.82
CA HIS A 52 8.54 -7.74 1.27
C HIS A 52 8.65 -7.78 2.78
N GLN A 53 7.74 -8.51 3.45
CA GLN A 53 7.72 -8.67 4.91
C GLN A 53 7.80 -7.30 5.62
N ASP A 54 6.87 -6.41 5.27
CA ASP A 54 6.78 -5.02 5.75
C ASP A 54 8.00 -4.14 5.48
N THR A 55 8.95 -4.61 4.67
CA THR A 55 10.13 -3.86 4.25
C THR A 55 9.99 -3.34 2.84
N VAL A 56 10.28 -2.05 2.67
CA VAL A 56 10.33 -1.35 1.39
C VAL A 56 11.76 -0.98 1.01
N TYR A 57 11.96 -0.77 -0.28
CA TYR A 57 13.26 -0.66 -0.91
C TYR A 57 13.33 0.61 -1.77
N SER A 58 14.53 0.93 -2.27
CA SER A 58 14.73 2.05 -3.19
C SER A 58 13.81 2.02 -4.42
N ALA A 59 13.45 0.84 -4.92
CA ALA A 59 12.52 0.70 -6.05
C ALA A 59 11.04 0.91 -5.69
N SER A 60 10.68 0.91 -4.40
CA SER A 60 9.28 1.01 -3.96
C SER A 60 8.71 2.41 -4.17
N PHE A 61 9.43 3.44 -3.74
CA PHE A 61 8.96 4.83 -3.77
C PHE A 61 8.73 5.34 -5.18
N PRO A 62 9.60 5.05 -6.17
CA PRO A 62 9.35 5.47 -7.54
C PRO A 62 8.16 4.79 -8.21
N CYS A 63 7.58 3.73 -7.62
CA CYS A 63 6.30 3.17 -8.08
C CYS A 63 5.09 4.07 -7.73
N LEU A 64 5.19 4.95 -6.72
CA LEU A 64 4.06 5.74 -6.23
C LEU A 64 3.36 6.58 -7.33
N PRO A 65 4.09 7.30 -8.22
CA PRO A 65 3.45 8.02 -9.33
C PRO A 65 2.72 7.10 -10.32
N PHE A 66 3.22 5.88 -10.57
CA PHE A 66 2.60 4.92 -11.48
C PHE A 66 1.33 4.32 -10.88
N LEU A 67 1.35 4.01 -9.57
CA LEU A 67 0.17 3.56 -8.84
C LEU A 67 -0.91 4.64 -8.81
N LEU A 68 -0.52 5.90 -8.58
CA LEU A 68 -1.42 7.05 -8.68
C LEU A 68 -2.02 7.18 -10.09
N GLU A 69 -1.21 7.06 -11.15
CA GLU A 69 -1.71 7.10 -12.54
C GLU A 69 -2.74 6.00 -12.80
N ALA A 70 -2.49 4.78 -12.32
CA ALA A 70 -3.45 3.68 -12.41
C ALA A 70 -4.77 4.02 -11.67
N ALA A 71 -4.68 4.54 -10.44
CA ALA A 71 -5.85 4.95 -9.66
C ALA A 71 -6.65 6.10 -10.32
N LEU A 72 -5.98 7.07 -10.95
CA LEU A 72 -6.62 8.15 -11.70
C LEU A 72 -7.35 7.65 -12.95
N ARG A 73 -6.80 6.65 -13.62
CA ARG A 73 -7.34 6.08 -14.87
C ARG A 73 -8.52 5.14 -14.65
N TRP A 74 -8.56 4.43 -13.53
CA TRP A 74 -9.56 3.40 -13.27
C TRP A 74 -10.79 3.92 -12.51
N SER A 75 -11.90 3.21 -12.65
CA SER A 75 -13.14 3.48 -11.90
C SER A 75 -12.90 3.35 -10.38
N PRO A 76 -13.66 4.05 -9.53
CA PRO A 76 -13.44 4.03 -8.08
C PRO A 76 -13.25 2.64 -7.47
N THR A 77 -14.12 1.67 -7.79
CA THR A 77 -14.03 0.29 -7.27
C THR A 77 -12.74 -0.46 -7.66
N ASN A 78 -12.07 -0.03 -8.73
CA ASN A 78 -10.82 -0.60 -9.21
C ASN A 78 -9.57 0.15 -8.68
N ARG A 79 -9.75 1.22 -7.89
CA ARG A 79 -8.63 1.96 -7.28
C ARG A 79 -8.04 1.29 -6.05
N VAL A 80 -8.68 0.24 -5.52
CA VAL A 80 -8.30 -0.39 -4.23
C VAL A 80 -6.85 -0.86 -4.25
N MET A 81 -6.46 -1.72 -5.20
CA MET A 81 -5.10 -2.28 -5.26
C MET A 81 -3.99 -1.22 -5.40
N PRO A 82 -4.06 -0.26 -6.35
CA PRO A 82 -3.00 0.74 -6.48
C PRO A 82 -2.89 1.64 -5.24
N LEU A 83 -4.02 2.02 -4.63
CA LEU A 83 -4.02 2.85 -3.43
C LEU A 83 -3.51 2.08 -2.21
N PHE A 84 -3.87 0.80 -2.07
CA PHE A 84 -3.43 -0.03 -0.96
C PHE A 84 -1.93 -0.33 -1.02
N LEU A 85 -1.39 -0.64 -2.21
CA LEU A 85 0.05 -0.80 -2.38
C LEU A 85 0.80 0.52 -2.14
N ALA A 86 0.26 1.65 -2.63
CA ALA A 86 0.85 2.95 -2.38
C ALA A 86 0.90 3.30 -0.88
N ALA A 87 -0.18 3.00 -0.15
CA ALA A 87 -0.26 3.18 1.28
C ALA A 87 0.80 2.34 2.02
N ALA A 88 0.90 1.05 1.69
CA ALA A 88 1.90 0.15 2.27
C ALA A 88 3.34 0.66 2.09
N ILE A 89 3.65 1.26 0.94
CA ILE A 89 4.97 1.86 0.68
C ILE A 89 5.24 3.06 1.61
N VAL A 90 4.25 3.94 1.76
CA VAL A 90 4.37 5.19 2.51
C VAL A 90 4.54 4.93 4.00
N ILE A 91 3.74 4.01 4.56
CA ILE A 91 3.64 3.81 6.01
C ILE A 91 4.63 2.76 6.54
N SER A 92 5.29 2.00 5.68
CA SER A 92 6.22 0.94 6.11
C SER A 92 7.29 1.49 7.07
N ASP A 93 7.55 0.79 8.18
CA ASP A 93 8.65 1.11 9.10
C ASP A 93 9.98 0.52 8.64
N GLY A 94 9.94 -0.57 7.87
CA GLY A 94 11.13 -1.26 7.37
C GLY A 94 11.64 -0.63 6.08
N VAL A 95 12.78 0.05 6.10
CA VAL A 95 13.34 0.68 4.89
C VAL A 95 14.77 0.22 4.66
N LYS A 96 15.04 -0.31 3.46
CA LYS A 96 16.40 -0.51 2.97
C LYS A 96 16.87 0.74 2.22
N GLY A 97 17.44 1.68 2.97
CA GLY A 97 17.95 2.96 2.46
C GLY A 97 17.48 4.14 3.30
N SER A 98 17.52 5.35 2.73
CA SER A 98 17.00 6.56 3.39
C SER A 98 15.57 6.84 2.94
N ARG A 99 14.63 6.75 3.90
CA ARG A 99 13.22 7.12 3.72
C ARG A 99 13.09 8.56 3.24
N GLU A 100 13.81 9.47 3.87
CA GLU A 100 13.73 10.91 3.63
C GLU A 100 14.14 11.23 2.20
N ALA A 101 15.25 10.64 1.73
CA ALA A 101 15.73 10.82 0.37
C ALA A 101 14.74 10.25 -0.66
N PHE A 102 14.16 9.08 -0.40
CA PHE A 102 13.22 8.46 -1.34
C PHE A 102 11.86 9.15 -1.39
N MET A 103 11.44 9.82 -0.32
CA MET A 103 10.18 10.56 -0.25
C MET A 103 10.30 12.00 -0.79
N GLU A 104 11.50 12.47 -1.11
CA GLU A 104 11.72 13.79 -1.67
C GLU A 104 10.92 13.99 -2.96
N GLY A 105 10.10 15.04 -3.01
CA GLY A 105 9.25 15.35 -4.17
C GLY A 105 7.97 14.50 -4.30
N LEU A 106 7.70 13.54 -3.40
CA LEU A 106 6.53 12.66 -3.48
C LEU A 106 5.33 13.12 -2.65
N SER A 107 5.44 14.23 -1.91
CA SER A 107 4.34 14.73 -1.05
C SER A 107 3.04 14.95 -1.82
N GLN A 108 3.11 15.58 -3.00
CA GLN A 108 1.93 15.82 -3.83
C GLN A 108 1.31 14.51 -4.34
N THR A 109 2.12 13.50 -4.64
CA THR A 109 1.64 12.17 -5.07
C THR A 109 0.87 11.50 -3.93
N VAL A 110 1.43 11.52 -2.71
CA VAL A 110 0.76 10.99 -1.51
C VAL A 110 -0.56 11.70 -1.24
N ASP A 111 -0.58 13.04 -1.30
CA ASP A 111 -1.80 13.83 -1.12
C ASP A 111 -2.89 13.47 -2.13
N GLN A 112 -2.52 13.18 -3.38
CA GLN A 112 -3.47 12.78 -4.41
C GLN A 112 -3.97 11.35 -4.20
N CYS A 113 -3.10 10.41 -3.80
CA CYS A 113 -3.52 9.07 -3.41
C CYS A 113 -4.51 9.12 -2.24
N HIS A 114 -4.23 9.94 -1.22
CA HIS A 114 -5.14 10.14 -0.08
C HIS A 114 -6.52 10.61 -0.53
N LYS A 115 -6.58 11.67 -1.36
CA LYS A 115 -7.84 12.19 -1.89
C LYS A 115 -8.63 11.13 -2.64
N LEU A 116 -7.98 10.33 -3.48
CA LEU A 116 -8.63 9.25 -4.22
C LEU A 116 -9.12 8.12 -3.30
N ALA A 117 -8.40 7.78 -2.23
CA ALA A 117 -8.85 6.80 -1.24
C ALA A 117 -10.13 7.27 -0.55
N VAL A 118 -10.16 8.51 -0.06
CA VAL A 118 -11.32 9.11 0.61
C VAL A 118 -12.51 9.29 -0.35
N GLU A 119 -12.26 9.68 -1.61
CA GLU A 119 -13.31 9.75 -2.64
C GLU A 119 -13.92 8.36 -2.89
N THR A 120 -13.07 7.35 -3.02
CA THR A 120 -13.51 5.97 -3.30
C THR A 120 -14.32 5.39 -2.14
N LEU A 121 -13.95 5.67 -0.88
CA LEU A 121 -14.69 5.23 0.30
C LEU A 121 -16.14 5.71 0.35
N LYS A 122 -16.42 6.86 -0.27
CA LYS A 122 -17.78 7.44 -0.35
C LYS A 122 -18.66 6.73 -1.38
N THR A 123 -18.12 5.81 -2.18
CA THR A 123 -18.91 5.01 -3.11
C THR A 123 -19.64 3.87 -2.39
N GLY A 124 -20.86 3.57 -2.85
CA GLY A 124 -21.74 2.58 -2.22
C GLY A 124 -21.47 1.12 -2.59
N GLU A 125 -20.57 0.86 -3.55
CA GLU A 125 -20.40 -0.46 -4.20
C GLU A 125 -19.23 -1.29 -3.67
N LEU A 126 -18.61 -0.88 -2.56
CA LEU A 126 -17.43 -1.56 -2.02
C LEU A 126 -17.81 -2.80 -1.19
N SER A 127 -17.09 -3.90 -1.42
CA SER A 127 -17.08 -5.04 -0.50
C SER A 127 -16.56 -4.63 0.88
N ARG A 128 -16.83 -5.44 1.92
CA ARG A 128 -16.29 -5.20 3.27
C ARG A 128 -14.77 -5.11 3.26
N GLN A 129 -14.11 -6.04 2.56
CA GLN A 129 -12.66 -6.10 2.41
C GLN A 129 -12.10 -4.86 1.72
N ASP A 130 -12.68 -4.46 0.59
CA ASP A 130 -12.23 -3.26 -0.14
C ASP A 130 -12.39 -1.98 0.68
N ARG A 131 -13.47 -1.89 1.46
CA ARG A 131 -13.69 -0.77 2.38
C ARG A 131 -12.60 -0.71 3.45
N ILE A 132 -12.23 -1.84 4.04
CA ILE A 132 -11.15 -1.92 5.04
C ILE A 132 -9.82 -1.48 4.43
N TYR A 133 -9.44 -2.01 3.25
CA TYR A 133 -8.19 -1.62 2.59
C TYR A 133 -8.12 -0.15 2.23
N LEU A 134 -9.23 0.45 1.79
CA LEU A 134 -9.27 1.89 1.51
C LEU A 134 -9.23 2.75 2.77
N MET A 135 -9.85 2.30 3.87
CA MET A 135 -9.75 2.98 5.17
C MET A 135 -8.31 2.93 5.70
N GLU A 136 -7.68 1.76 5.64
CA GLU A 136 -6.26 1.61 5.98
C GLU A 136 -5.40 2.54 5.13
N SER A 137 -5.65 2.55 3.81
CA SER A 137 -4.90 3.40 2.89
C SER A 137 -5.02 4.88 3.27
N ALA A 138 -6.22 5.37 3.58
CA ALA A 138 -6.41 6.76 3.99
C ALA A 138 -5.63 7.08 5.29
N LEU A 139 -5.71 6.20 6.28
CA LEU A 139 -4.99 6.34 7.56
C LEU A 139 -3.47 6.29 7.38
N ALA A 140 -2.97 5.43 6.49
CA ALA A 140 -1.57 5.34 6.13
C ALA A 140 -1.06 6.64 5.50
N PHE A 141 -1.83 7.25 4.60
CA PHE A 141 -1.46 8.53 3.99
C PHE A 141 -1.52 9.71 4.98
N ASP A 142 -2.37 9.64 6.00
CA ASP A 142 -2.40 10.58 7.12
C ASP A 142 -1.25 10.34 8.14
N GLY A 143 -0.48 9.27 7.98
CA GLY A 143 0.64 8.92 8.84
C GLY A 143 0.25 8.22 10.15
N ASP A 144 -0.95 7.64 10.23
CA ASP A 144 -1.36 6.84 11.39
C ASP A 144 -0.54 5.53 11.43
N ALA A 145 0.43 5.50 12.34
CA ALA A 145 1.38 4.39 12.48
C ALA A 145 0.73 3.07 12.95
N VAL A 146 -0.48 3.11 13.53
CA VAL A 146 -1.13 1.88 14.01
C VAL A 146 -2.09 1.39 12.95
N TRP A 147 -3.09 2.21 12.63
CA TRP A 147 -4.21 1.80 11.79
C TRP A 147 -3.94 1.95 10.30
N GLY A 148 -2.87 2.65 9.91
CA GLY A 148 -2.36 2.61 8.53
C GLY A 148 -1.69 1.30 8.14
N ARG A 149 -1.54 0.34 9.07
CA ARG A 149 -0.79 -0.93 8.83
C ARG A 149 -1.46 -2.20 9.35
N ARG A 150 -2.53 -2.06 10.10
CA ARG A 150 -3.09 -3.14 10.92
C ARG A 150 -4.60 -3.27 10.79
N LEU A 151 -5.24 -2.39 10.04
CA LEU A 151 -6.69 -2.38 9.92
C LEU A 151 -7.15 -3.54 9.03
N ASP A 152 -6.32 -3.98 8.09
CA ASP A 152 -6.43 -5.18 7.27
C ASP A 152 -6.65 -6.46 8.09
N GLY A 153 -6.17 -6.51 9.33
CA GLY A 153 -6.49 -7.58 10.28
C GLY A 153 -8.00 -7.79 10.46
N LEU A 154 -8.82 -6.75 10.30
CA LEU A 154 -10.28 -6.85 10.35
C LEU A 154 -10.90 -7.61 9.16
N VAL A 155 -10.16 -7.82 8.06
CA VAL A 155 -10.64 -8.58 6.90
C VAL A 155 -10.96 -10.01 7.34
N ASN A 156 -9.98 -10.66 7.97
CA ASN A 156 -10.12 -12.03 8.49
C ASN A 156 -10.58 -12.04 9.96
N GLY A 157 -10.61 -10.86 10.60
CA GLY A 157 -10.95 -10.72 12.01
C GLY A 157 -9.82 -11.10 12.93
N GLU A 158 -8.56 -11.06 12.47
CA GLU A 158 -7.38 -11.49 13.20
C GLU A 158 -6.40 -10.33 13.35
N LEU A 159 -6.03 -10.00 14.59
CA LEU A 159 -5.14 -8.89 14.93
C LEU A 159 -4.04 -9.39 15.86
N GLN A 160 -2.80 -9.02 15.55
CA GLN A 160 -1.66 -9.24 16.45
C GLN A 160 -1.23 -7.91 17.06
N VAL A 161 -1.24 -7.84 18.39
CA VAL A 161 -0.90 -6.62 19.13
C VAL A 161 -0.02 -6.97 20.34
N ALA A 162 0.88 -6.07 20.73
CA ALA A 162 1.63 -6.22 21.97
C ALA A 162 0.88 -5.54 23.13
N CYS A 163 0.82 -6.20 24.29
CA CYS A 163 0.26 -5.60 25.50
C CYS A 163 1.11 -4.39 25.94
N SER A 164 0.50 -3.22 26.09
CA SER A 164 1.21 -1.99 26.46
C SER A 164 1.87 -2.05 27.85
N ASN A 165 1.39 -2.92 28.75
CA ASN A 165 1.95 -3.10 30.08
C ASN A 165 3.11 -4.11 30.14
N CYS A 166 2.93 -5.31 29.60
CA CYS A 166 3.89 -6.42 29.75
C CYS A 166 4.55 -6.86 28.45
N GLN A 167 4.20 -6.24 27.31
CA GLN A 167 4.71 -6.54 25.98
C GLN A 167 4.42 -7.95 25.45
N THR A 168 3.65 -8.76 26.18
CA THR A 168 3.15 -10.06 25.70
C THR A 168 2.38 -9.87 24.40
N PHE A 169 2.70 -10.67 23.39
CA PHE A 169 1.96 -10.71 22.14
C PHE A 169 0.59 -11.32 22.36
N LEU A 170 -0.43 -10.58 21.96
CA LEU A 170 -1.82 -10.97 22.01
C LEU A 170 -2.31 -11.21 20.59
N TYR A 171 -2.89 -12.37 20.38
CA TYR A 171 -3.64 -12.69 19.18
C TYR A 171 -5.13 -12.48 19.50
N VAL A 172 -5.70 -11.46 18.86
CA VAL A 172 -7.07 -11.00 19.07
C VAL A 172 -7.88 -11.41 17.84
N VAL A 173 -8.96 -12.15 18.07
CA VAL A 173 -9.92 -12.50 17.02
C VAL A 173 -11.24 -11.80 17.26
N ILE A 174 -11.76 -11.11 16.25
CA ILE A 174 -13.05 -10.42 16.23
C ILE A 174 -13.71 -10.70 14.88
N GLY A 175 -14.68 -11.63 14.85
CA GLY A 175 -15.34 -12.03 13.61
C GLY A 175 -16.75 -12.57 13.82
N GLU A 176 -17.38 -13.02 12.72
CA GLU A 176 -18.74 -13.54 12.74
C GLU A 176 -18.90 -14.78 13.63
N SER A 177 -17.84 -15.58 13.79
CA SER A 177 -17.82 -16.79 14.61
C SER A 177 -17.54 -16.56 16.09
N GLY A 178 -17.32 -15.30 16.52
CA GLY A 178 -17.10 -14.92 17.92
C GLY A 178 -15.89 -14.02 18.13
N PHE A 179 -15.53 -13.84 19.40
CA PHE A 179 -14.37 -13.05 19.82
C PHE A 179 -13.56 -13.81 20.87
N PHE A 180 -12.24 -13.81 20.73
CA PHE A 180 -11.33 -14.32 21.75
C PHE A 180 -10.00 -13.59 21.72
N VAL A 181 -9.25 -13.69 22.81
CA VAL A 181 -7.88 -13.21 22.92
C VAL A 181 -7.05 -14.34 23.51
N THR A 182 -5.94 -14.66 22.85
CA THR A 182 -4.92 -15.56 23.39
C THR A 182 -3.58 -14.84 23.47
N ALA A 183 -2.73 -15.25 24.40
CA ALA A 183 -1.36 -14.76 24.52
C ALA A 183 -0.39 -15.82 23.98
N GLU A 184 0.71 -15.40 23.36
CA GLU A 184 1.87 -16.30 23.18
C GLU A 184 2.47 -16.60 24.57
N GLU A 185 2.69 -17.89 24.85
CA GLU A 185 3.36 -18.38 26.07
C GLU A 185 4.87 -18.07 26.08
#